data_AF-A0A7R9Q3W3-F1
#
_entry.id   AF-A0A7R9Q3W3-F1
#
_cell.length_a   1.000
_cell.length_b   1.000
_cell.length_c   1.000
_cell.angle_alpha   90.00
_cell.angle_beta   90.00
_cell.angle_gamma   90.00
#
_symmetry.space_group_name_H-M   'P 1'
#
loop_
_entity.id
_entity.type
_entity.pdbx_description
1 polymer ?
#
loop_
_entity_poly.entity_id
_entity_poly.type
_entity_poly.pdbx_seq_one_letter_code
_entity_poly.pdbx_strand_id
1 'polypeptide(L)'
;QKESQSLSKSVTVDLKELFTPFVVTQAVETTLSATKDVKSVKRLQFESNADKNRFEPKRVELNADDLTVTLNPMEIRTFIITTKPR
;
A
#
# COMPACT_ATOMS: atom_id res chain seq x y z
N GLN A 1 -20.54 16.27 3.73
CA GLN A 1 -19.71 16.15 4.96
C GLN A 1 -18.26 16.33 4.55
N LYS A 2 -17.45 17.05 5.34
CA LYS A 2 -16.02 17.19 5.08
C LYS A 2 -15.29 16.00 5.72
N GLU A 3 -14.20 15.59 5.09
CA GLU A 3 -13.30 14.61 5.67
C GLU A 3 -12.76 15.04 7.04
N SER A 4 -12.35 14.08 7.86
CA SER A 4 -11.83 14.36 9.20
C SER A 4 -10.38 14.86 9.13
N GLN A 5 -10.11 16.02 9.74
CA GLN A 5 -8.75 16.58 9.80
C GLN A 5 -7.76 15.69 10.55
N SER A 6 -8.24 14.87 11.49
CA SER A 6 -7.38 13.98 12.28
C SER A 6 -7.22 12.61 11.65
N LEU A 7 -8.23 12.10 10.95
CA LEU A 7 -8.25 10.74 10.40
C LEU A 7 -7.86 10.67 8.92
N SER A 8 -7.98 11.76 8.15
CA SER A 8 -7.49 11.83 6.77
C SER A 8 -6.00 12.17 6.71
N LYS A 9 -5.20 11.44 7.49
CA LYS A 9 -3.73 11.53 7.49
C LYS A 9 -3.13 10.17 7.18
N SER A 10 -1.91 10.16 6.66
CA SER A 10 -1.21 8.91 6.39
C SER A 10 -0.94 8.15 7.69
N VAL A 11 -1.07 6.82 7.64
CA VAL A 11 -0.86 5.93 8.79
C VAL A 11 0.07 4.79 8.40
N THR A 12 0.88 4.32 9.34
CA THR A 12 1.74 3.15 9.16
C THR A 12 1.20 1.97 9.94
N VAL A 13 1.13 0.82 9.29
CA VAL A 13 0.66 -0.46 9.84
C VAL A 13 1.82 -1.45 9.85
N ASP A 14 2.02 -2.14 10.97
CA ASP A 14 2.98 -3.24 11.10
C ASP A 14 2.30 -4.57 10.82
N LEU A 15 2.70 -5.26 9.74
CA LEU A 15 2.10 -6.54 9.36
C LEU A 15 2.58 -7.72 10.21
N LYS A 16 3.72 -7.62 10.92
CA LYS A 16 4.24 -8.69 11.78
C LYS A 16 3.36 -8.88 13.01
N GLU A 17 2.84 -7.79 13.55
CA GLU A 17 2.05 -7.78 14.80
C GLU A 17 0.54 -7.70 14.58
N LEU A 18 0.08 -7.46 13.34
CA LEU A 18 -1.34 -7.30 13.02
C LEU A 18 -2.17 -8.57 13.29
N PHE A 19 -1.56 -9.75 13.16
CA PHE A 19 -2.24 -11.03 13.31
C PHE A 19 -1.77 -11.78 14.56
N THR A 20 -2.70 -12.20 15.40
CA THR A 20 -2.40 -12.99 16.60
C THR A 20 -2.13 -14.47 16.34
N PRO A 21 -2.83 -15.18 15.41
CA PRO A 21 -2.71 -16.63 15.30
C PRO A 21 -1.50 -17.11 14.48
N PHE A 22 -0.90 -16.23 13.69
CA PHE A 22 0.21 -16.57 12.78
C PHE A 22 1.15 -15.38 12.61
N VAL A 23 2.38 -15.67 12.20
CA VAL A 23 3.40 -14.66 11.92
C VAL A 23 3.56 -14.51 10.41
N VAL A 24 3.52 -13.26 9.94
CA VAL A 24 3.83 -12.93 8.54
C VAL A 24 5.35 -12.99 8.34
N THR A 25 5.81 -13.82 7.42
CA THR A 25 7.23 -14.00 7.10
C THR A 25 7.65 -13.29 5.82
N GLN A 26 6.70 -13.08 4.91
CA GLN A 26 6.91 -12.39 3.65
C GLN A 26 5.59 -11.75 3.21
N ALA A 27 5.68 -10.60 2.55
CA ALA A 27 4.55 -9.97 1.87
C ALA A 27 4.98 -9.50 0.49
N VAL A 28 4.15 -9.80 -0.52
CA VAL A 28 4.33 -9.36 -1.90
C VAL A 28 3.15 -8.47 -2.28
N GLU A 29 3.43 -7.24 -2.68
CA GLU A 29 2.40 -6.28 -3.08
C GLU A 29 1.91 -6.57 -4.51
N THR A 30 0.60 -6.52 -4.71
CA THR A 30 -0.06 -6.85 -5.97
C THR A 30 -1.09 -5.79 -6.35
N THR A 31 -1.52 -5.82 -7.61
CA THR A 31 -2.67 -5.04 -8.08
C THR A 31 -3.89 -5.28 -7.20
N LEU A 32 -4.85 -4.35 -7.22
CA LEU A 32 -6.10 -4.47 -6.45
C LEU A 32 -6.82 -5.83 -6.61
N SER A 33 -6.74 -6.44 -7.78
CA SER A 33 -7.33 -7.76 -8.08
C SER A 33 -6.47 -8.96 -7.67
N ALA A 34 -5.31 -8.74 -7.02
CA ALA A 34 -4.33 -9.75 -6.64
C ALA A 34 -3.79 -10.61 -7.81
N THR A 35 -3.78 -10.09 -9.04
CA THR A 35 -3.39 -10.87 -10.24
C THR A 35 -1.96 -10.62 -10.72
N LYS A 36 -1.39 -9.44 -10.44
CA LYS A 36 -0.05 -9.05 -10.91
C LYS A 36 0.72 -8.36 -9.80
N ASP A 37 2.04 -8.53 -9.79
CA ASP A 37 2.95 -7.75 -8.94
C ASP A 37 2.84 -6.25 -9.31
N VAL A 38 2.68 -5.38 -8.31
CA VAL A 38 2.62 -3.92 -8.54
C VAL A 38 3.85 -3.40 -9.28
N LYS A 39 5.04 -3.93 -8.99
CA LYS A 39 6.31 -3.49 -9.60
C LYS A 39 6.35 -3.78 -11.10
N SER A 40 5.57 -4.75 -11.57
CA SER A 40 5.50 -5.13 -12.99
C SER A 40 4.53 -4.27 -13.80
N VAL A 41 3.63 -3.51 -13.15
CA VAL A 41 2.56 -2.78 -13.83
C VAL A 41 3.06 -1.45 -14.38
N LYS A 42 2.85 -1.25 -15.68
CA LYS A 42 3.08 0.04 -16.36
C LYS A 42 1.75 0.63 -16.78
N ARG A 43 1.47 1.86 -16.37
CA ARG A 43 0.28 2.62 -16.78
C ARG A 43 0.60 3.47 -18.00
N LEU A 44 -0.39 3.63 -18.88
CA LEU A 44 -0.31 4.62 -19.95
C LEU A 44 -0.21 6.02 -19.34
N GLN A 45 0.66 6.83 -19.93
CA GLN A 45 0.81 8.23 -19.57
C GLN A 45 0.01 9.07 -20.56
N PHE A 46 -0.79 9.99 -20.04
CA PHE A 46 -1.62 10.90 -20.82
C PHE A 46 -1.14 12.31 -20.51
N GLU A 47 -0.81 13.07 -21.55
CA GLU A 47 -0.50 14.48 -21.43
C GLU A 47 -1.77 15.24 -21.06
N SER A 48 -1.72 16.00 -19.97
CA SER A 48 -2.88 16.78 -19.53
C SER A 48 -2.45 18.18 -19.13
N ASN A 49 -3.26 19.19 -19.47
CA ASN A 49 -3.01 20.57 -19.03
C ASN A 49 -3.06 20.72 -17.48
N ALA A 50 -3.52 19.69 -16.77
CA ALA A 50 -3.56 19.60 -15.31
C ALA A 50 -2.26 19.05 -14.68
N ASP A 51 -1.25 18.69 -15.47
CA ASP A 51 -0.02 18.04 -14.98
C ASP A 51 0.76 18.89 -13.97
N LYS A 52 0.54 20.22 -13.93
CA LYS A 52 1.15 21.12 -12.92
C LYS A 52 0.63 20.92 -11.50
N ASN A 53 -0.57 20.33 -11.32
CA ASN A 53 -1.22 20.14 -10.01
C ASN A 53 -1.56 18.66 -9.74
N ARG A 54 -0.97 17.72 -10.48
CA ARG A 54 -1.26 16.30 -10.30
C ARG A 54 -0.65 15.82 -8.98
N PHE A 55 -1.51 15.53 -8.00
CA PHE A 55 -1.09 14.82 -6.80
C PHE A 55 -0.78 13.37 -7.20
N GLU A 56 0.50 13.06 -7.38
CA GLU A 56 0.96 11.69 -7.38
C GLU A 56 1.29 11.32 -5.93
N PRO A 57 0.49 10.49 -5.25
CA PRO A 57 0.87 10.00 -3.94
C PRO A 57 2.21 9.29 -4.08
N LYS A 58 3.23 9.82 -3.40
CA LYS A 58 4.52 9.15 -3.29
C LYS A 58 4.29 7.82 -2.61
N ARG A 59 4.31 6.74 -3.38
CA ARG A 59 4.23 5.39 -2.84
C ARG A 59 5.55 5.07 -2.16
N VAL A 60 5.47 4.80 -0.87
CA VAL A 60 6.58 4.23 -0.11
C VAL A 60 6.58 2.73 -0.40
N GLU A 61 7.67 2.25 -1.01
CA GLU A 61 7.86 0.82 -1.23
C GLU A 61 7.80 0.08 0.10
N LEU A 62 7.21 -1.12 0.09
CA LEU A 62 7.26 -2.01 1.24
C LEU A 62 8.72 -2.33 1.55
N ASN A 63 9.19 -2.01 2.77
CA ASN A 63 10.43 -2.56 3.26
C ASN A 63 10.22 -4.04 3.59
N ALA A 64 10.86 -4.94 2.84
CA ALA A 64 10.71 -6.38 3.01
C ALA A 64 11.16 -6.86 4.40
N ASP A 65 12.14 -6.19 5.00
CA ASP A 65 12.71 -6.58 6.29
C ASP A 65 11.81 -6.16 7.44
N ASP A 66 11.17 -4.98 7.35
CA ASP A 66 10.34 -4.44 8.42
C ASP A 66 8.87 -4.86 8.31
N LEU A 67 8.39 -5.20 7.11
CA LEU A 67 6.98 -5.52 6.83
C LEU A 67 6.01 -4.42 7.31
N THR A 68 6.46 -3.16 7.26
CA THR A 68 5.67 -1.97 7.59
C THR A 68 5.09 -1.33 6.34
N VAL A 69 3.83 -0.92 6.41
CA VAL A 69 3.07 -0.39 5.28
C VAL A 69 2.49 0.97 5.64
N THR A 70 2.87 2.01 4.90
CA THR A 70 2.20 3.31 4.97
C THR A 70 1.02 3.36 3.99
N LEU A 71 -0.11 3.87 4.46
CA LEU A 71 -1.32 4.13 3.69
C LEU A 71 -1.62 5.63 3.71
N ASN A 72 -1.76 6.23 2.54
CA ASN A 72 -2.27 7.59 2.38
C ASN A 72 -3.81 7.61 2.37
N PRO A 73 -4.45 8.79 2.53
CA PRO A 73 -5.90 8.90 2.41
C PRO A 73 -6.41 8.29 1.11
N MET A 74 -7.47 7.47 1.20
CA MET A 74 -8.08 6.72 0.09
C MET A 74 -7.17 5.71 -0.62
N GLU A 75 -6.00 5.38 -0.06
CA GLU A 75 -5.10 4.38 -0.64
C GLU A 75 -5.52 2.96 -0.25
N ILE A 76 -5.63 2.08 -1.25
CA ILE A 76 -5.84 0.64 -1.05
C ILE A 76 -4.58 -0.09 -1.53
N ARG A 77 -3.99 -0.91 -0.66
CA ARG A 77 -2.85 -1.77 -0.96
C ARG A 77 -3.24 -3.22 -0.76
N THR A 78 -2.87 -4.07 -1.71
CA THR A 78 -3.25 -5.49 -1.74
C THR A 78 -1.99 -6.33 -1.67
N PHE A 79 -1.95 -7.27 -0.74
CA PHE A 79 -0.77 -8.10 -0.50
C PHE A 79 -1.13 -9.58 -0.53
N ILE A 80 -0.23 -10.38 -1.10
CA ILE A 80 -0.20 -11.83 -0.89
C ILE A 80 0.86 -12.07 0.19
N ILE A 81 0.47 -12.70 1.30
CA ILE A 81 1.33 -12.92 2.45
C ILE A 81 1.67 -14.40 2.62
N THR A 82 2.91 -14.67 3.06
CA THR A 82 3.34 -16.00 3.48
C THR A 82 3.41 -16.06 5.00
N THR A 83 2.68 -16.98 5.58
CA THR A 83 2.51 -17.09 7.03
C THR A 83 3.12 -18.37 7.57
N LYS A 84 3.49 -18.33 8.86
CA LYS A 84 3.80 -19.52 9.65
C LYS A 84 2.91 -19.53 10.89
N PRO A 85 2.46 -20.70 11.37
CA PRO A 85 1.87 -20.82 12.69
C PRO A 85 2.83 -20.25 13.74
N ARG A 86 2.28 -19.61 14.76
CA ARG A 86 3.06 -19.08 15.88
C ARG A 86 3.41 -20.17 16.88
#